data_AF-A0A947A9W6-F1
#
_entry.id   AF-A0A947A9W6-F1
#
_cell.length_a   1.000
_cell.length_b   1.000
_cell.length_c   1.000
_cell.angle_alpha   90.00
_cell.angle_beta   90.00
_cell.angle_gamma   90.00
#
_symmetry.space_group_name_H-M   'P 1'
#
loop_
_entity.id
_entity.type
_entity.pdbx_description
1 polymer ?
#
loop_
_entity_poly.entity_id
_entity_poly.type
_entity_poly.pdbx_seq_one_letter_code
_entity_poly.pdbx_strand_id
1 'polypeptide(L)'
;MIPRTNIEEILHRFREQHAHEEQIIQDVYQLLREEGDKEDRIVANVSGKNKDSQNDFKFDLLETDKIYHIEQIKAICINYRLRFLDSRYFKAEIPQEAISKIKKLEKEHDTELKGYKIIAPSKLFKLEDKDDP
;
A
#
# COMPACT_ATOMS: atom_id res chain seq x y z
N MET A 1 58.51 16.77 -15.41
CA MET A 1 57.79 17.29 -16.60
C MET A 1 56.31 17.11 -16.30
N ILE A 2 55.59 18.17 -15.96
CA ILE A 2 54.16 18.09 -15.60
C ILE A 2 53.40 17.95 -16.93
N PRO A 3 52.56 16.92 -17.12
CA PRO A 3 51.79 16.80 -18.36
C PRO A 3 50.93 18.05 -18.54
N ARG A 4 50.85 18.58 -19.77
CA ARG A 4 49.96 19.71 -20.07
C ARG A 4 48.53 19.23 -19.87
N THR A 5 47.97 19.58 -18.73
CA THR A 5 46.61 19.24 -18.35
C THR A 5 45.63 19.82 -19.38
N ASN A 6 44.90 18.95 -20.09
CA ASN A 6 43.86 19.37 -21.02
C ASN A 6 42.62 19.80 -20.22
N ILE A 7 42.41 21.12 -20.12
CA ILE A 7 41.36 21.73 -19.31
C ILE A 7 39.96 21.34 -19.84
N GLU A 8 39.81 21.18 -21.16
CA GLU A 8 38.54 20.79 -21.80
C GLU A 8 38.09 19.40 -21.35
N GLU A 9 39.03 18.44 -21.32
CA GLU A 9 38.76 17.06 -20.90
C GLU A 9 38.37 16.98 -19.42
N ILE A 10 38.98 17.83 -18.57
CA ILE A 10 38.63 17.94 -17.16
C ILE A 10 37.24 18.54 -16.97
N LEU A 11 36.90 19.58 -17.74
CA LEU A 11 35.57 20.19 -17.70
C LEU A 11 34.48 19.22 -18.17
N HIS A 12 34.75 18.41 -19.20
CA HIS A 12 33.81 17.39 -19.66
C HIS A 12 33.56 16.32 -18.60
N ARG A 13 34.62 15.79 -17.98
CA ARG A 13 34.51 14.82 -16.87
C ARG A 13 33.78 15.41 -15.67
N PHE A 14 34.10 16.65 -15.28
CA PHE A 14 33.43 17.32 -14.17
C PHE A 14 31.93 17.53 -14.45
N ARG A 15 31.57 17.94 -15.67
CA ARG A 15 30.18 18.10 -16.10
C ARG A 15 29.43 16.78 -16.14
N GLU A 16 30.04 15.71 -16.65
CA GLU A 16 29.44 14.37 -16.68
C GLU A 16 29.21 13.82 -15.27
N GLN A 17 30.17 14.01 -14.36
CA GLN A 17 30.01 13.64 -12.95
C GLN A 17 28.87 14.42 -12.29
N HIS A 18 28.81 15.74 -12.46
CA HIS A 18 27.75 16.56 -11.87
C HIS A 18 26.37 16.26 -12.48
N ALA A 19 26.30 16.06 -13.80
CA ALA A 19 25.06 15.66 -14.47
C ALA A 19 24.59 14.29 -13.99
N HIS A 20 25.50 13.35 -13.73
CA HIS A 20 25.15 12.03 -13.19
C HIS A 20 24.65 12.11 -11.74
N GLU A 21 25.29 12.91 -10.89
CA GLU A 21 24.83 13.14 -9.52
C GLU A 21 23.43 13.76 -9.48
N GLU A 22 23.18 14.77 -10.32
CA GLU A 22 21.87 15.41 -10.43
C GLU A 22 20.80 14.42 -10.93
N GLN A 23 21.16 13.57 -11.91
CA GLN A 23 20.28 12.52 -12.40
C GLN A 23 19.92 11.52 -11.30
N ILE A 24 20.89 11.04 -10.52
CA ILE A 24 20.63 10.11 -9.40
C ILE A 24 19.67 10.73 -8.39
N ILE A 25 19.86 12.01 -8.05
CA ILE A 25 18.97 12.71 -7.11
C ILE A 25 17.55 12.80 -7.68
N GLN A 26 17.41 13.14 -8.96
CA GLN A 26 16.10 13.16 -9.63
C GLN A 26 15.44 11.78 -9.65
N ASP A 27 16.19 10.73 -9.94
CA ASP A 27 15.69 9.35 -9.95
C ASP A 27 15.20 8.93 -8.55
N VAL A 28 15.93 9.31 -7.49
CA VAL A 28 15.51 9.07 -6.10
C VAL A 28 14.21 9.82 -5.77
N TYR A 29 14.09 11.09 -6.15
CA TYR A 29 12.85 11.85 -5.92
C TYR A 29 11.67 11.24 -6.67
N GLN A 30 11.89 10.78 -7.90
CA GLN A 30 10.88 10.12 -8.70
C GLN A 30 10.41 8.81 -8.05
N LEU A 31 11.36 7.98 -7.61
CA LEU A 31 11.06 6.74 -6.88
C LEU A 31 10.26 6.99 -5.60
N LEU A 32 10.66 7.98 -4.79
CA LEU A 32 9.96 8.33 -3.55
C LEU A 32 8.54 8.83 -3.83
N ARG A 33 8.35 9.61 -4.91
CA ARG A 33 7.03 10.08 -5.33
C ARG A 33 6.13 8.91 -5.74
N GLU A 34 6.62 8.01 -6.57
CA GLU A 34 5.88 6.83 -7.02
C GLU A 34 5.48 5.92 -5.85
N GLU A 35 6.33 5.79 -4.84
CA GLU A 35 5.99 5.05 -3.62
C GLU A 35 4.92 5.75 -2.79
N GLY A 36 4.94 7.08 -2.69
CA GLY A 36 3.90 7.87 -2.04
C GLY A 36 2.54 7.73 -2.75
N ASP A 37 2.53 7.84 -4.08
CA ASP A 37 1.31 7.72 -4.89
C ASP A 37 0.64 6.33 -4.71
N LYS A 38 1.44 5.27 -4.57
CA LYS A 38 0.94 3.91 -4.27
C LYS A 38 0.29 3.84 -2.89
N GLU A 39 0.89 4.46 -1.88
CA GLU A 39 0.34 4.47 -0.52
C GLU A 39 -0.99 5.24 -0.47
N ASP A 40 -1.06 6.40 -1.12
CA ASP A 40 -2.28 7.20 -1.22
C ASP A 40 -3.40 6.42 -1.93
N ARG A 41 -3.07 5.69 -2.99
CA ARG A 41 -4.00 4.79 -3.68
C ARG A 41 -4.49 3.67 -2.76
N ILE A 42 -3.60 3.03 -2.00
CA ILE A 42 -3.99 1.97 -1.05
C ILE A 42 -4.95 2.53 -0.01
N VAL A 43 -4.64 3.69 0.58
CA VAL A 43 -5.52 4.35 1.56
C VAL A 43 -6.89 4.65 0.94
N ALA A 44 -6.92 5.12 -0.30
CA ALA A 44 -8.16 5.37 -1.04
C ALA A 44 -8.94 4.07 -1.30
N ASN A 45 -8.28 2.98 -1.68
CA ASN A 45 -8.92 1.69 -1.93
C ASN A 45 -9.44 1.01 -0.67
N VAL A 46 -8.75 1.17 0.46
CA VAL A 46 -9.20 0.69 1.76
C VAL A 46 -10.41 1.48 2.23
N SER A 47 -10.48 2.79 2.00
CA SER A 47 -11.62 3.61 2.45
C SER A 47 -12.77 3.68 1.42
N GLY A 48 -12.48 3.28 0.18
CA GLY A 48 -13.33 3.48 -0.99
C GLY A 48 -14.50 2.50 -1.11
N LYS A 49 -15.49 2.89 -1.93
CA LYS A 49 -16.64 2.05 -2.28
C LYS A 49 -16.33 1.16 -3.49
N ASN A 50 -15.41 0.21 -3.34
CA ASN A 50 -15.18 -0.79 -4.39
C ASN A 50 -16.23 -1.90 -4.31
N LYS A 51 -16.90 -2.19 -5.43
CA LYS A 51 -17.84 -3.33 -5.55
C LYS A 51 -17.14 -4.58 -6.08
N ASP A 52 -16.06 -4.40 -6.83
CA ASP A 52 -15.21 -5.50 -7.27
C ASP A 52 -14.42 -6.05 -6.08
N SER A 53 -14.57 -7.35 -5.90
CA SER A 53 -13.97 -8.15 -4.83
C SER A 53 -13.08 -9.27 -5.40
N GLN A 54 -12.78 -9.19 -6.71
CA GLN A 54 -11.87 -10.10 -7.37
C GLN A 54 -10.47 -9.50 -7.38
N ASN A 55 -9.51 -10.26 -6.86
CA ASN A 55 -8.10 -9.91 -6.84
C ASN A 55 -7.34 -11.11 -7.42
N ASP A 56 -6.42 -10.85 -8.35
CA ASP A 56 -5.68 -11.90 -9.04
C ASP A 56 -4.42 -12.27 -8.26
N PHE A 57 -4.58 -13.16 -7.29
CA PHE A 57 -3.47 -13.64 -6.47
C PHE A 57 -2.67 -14.75 -7.18
N LYS A 58 -1.35 -14.57 -7.24
CA LYS A 58 -0.40 -15.66 -7.48
C LYS A 58 -0.42 -16.67 -6.31
N PHE A 59 -1.08 -17.81 -6.48
CA PHE A 59 -1.29 -18.81 -5.42
C PHE A 59 -0.01 -19.31 -4.75
N ASP A 60 1.08 -19.49 -5.52
CA ASP A 60 2.36 -19.99 -5.00
C ASP A 60 3.04 -19.03 -4.00
N LEU A 61 2.62 -17.76 -3.99
CA LEU A 61 3.15 -16.72 -3.09
C LEU A 61 2.28 -16.54 -1.83
N LEU A 62 1.13 -17.23 -1.74
CA LEU A 62 0.24 -17.10 -0.59
C LEU A 62 0.74 -17.94 0.59
N GLU A 63 0.89 -17.27 1.74
CA GLU A 63 1.21 -17.91 3.02
C GLU A 63 -0.02 -18.65 3.57
N THR A 64 0.02 -19.99 3.57
CA THR A 64 -1.14 -20.83 3.92
C THR A 64 -1.64 -20.61 5.35
N ASP A 65 -0.75 -20.26 6.28
CA ASP A 65 -1.07 -19.92 7.68
C ASP A 65 -1.81 -18.58 7.83
N LYS A 66 -1.89 -17.78 6.76
CA LYS A 66 -2.64 -16.50 6.73
C LYS A 66 -3.96 -16.61 5.97
N ILE A 67 -4.34 -17.81 5.52
CA ILE A 67 -5.61 -18.07 4.85
C ILE A 67 -6.60 -18.65 5.86
N TYR A 68 -7.75 -17.99 6.00
CA TYR A 68 -8.78 -18.36 6.95
C TYR A 68 -10.11 -18.61 6.24
N HIS A 69 -10.86 -19.60 6.71
CA HIS A 69 -12.24 -19.80 6.26
C HIS A 69 -13.15 -18.73 6.87
N ILE A 70 -14.11 -18.27 6.09
CA ILE A 70 -15.09 -17.27 6.53
C ILE A 70 -15.87 -17.72 7.78
N GLU A 71 -16.07 -19.03 7.96
CA GLU A 71 -16.71 -19.59 9.15
C GLU A 71 -15.88 -19.43 10.41
N GLN A 72 -14.55 -19.56 10.32
CA GLN A 72 -13.63 -19.32 11.44
C GLN A 72 -13.68 -17.84 11.87
N ILE A 73 -13.64 -16.93 10.89
CA ILE A 73 -13.77 -15.49 11.12
C ILE A 73 -15.11 -15.19 11.81
N LYS A 74 -16.22 -15.76 11.28
CA LYS A 74 -17.56 -15.59 11.85
C LYS A 74 -17.63 -16.07 13.30
N ALA A 75 -17.08 -17.24 13.61
CA ALA A 75 -17.07 -17.79 14.96
C ALA A 75 -16.32 -16.88 15.95
N ILE A 76 -15.15 -16.37 15.57
CA ILE A 76 -14.37 -15.42 16.36
C ILE A 76 -15.17 -14.12 16.55
N CYS A 77 -15.77 -13.58 15.50
CA CYS A 77 -16.57 -12.36 15.58
C CYS A 77 -17.75 -12.51 16.56
N ILE A 78 -18.43 -13.65 16.56
CA ILE A 78 -19.52 -13.91 17.52
C ILE A 78 -18.99 -13.98 18.95
N ASN A 79 -17.95 -14.79 19.20
CA ASN A 79 -17.41 -15.01 20.54
C ASN A 79 -16.94 -13.72 21.20
N TYR A 80 -16.26 -12.86 20.45
CA TYR A 80 -15.70 -11.60 20.95
C TYR A 80 -16.57 -10.39 20.67
N ARG A 81 -17.79 -10.57 20.14
CA ARG A 81 -18.74 -9.49 19.77
C ARG A 81 -18.11 -8.44 18.83
N LEU A 82 -17.35 -8.90 17.85
CA LEU A 82 -16.75 -8.10 16.79
C LEU A 82 -17.64 -8.15 15.54
N ARG A 83 -17.49 -7.17 14.65
CA ARG A 83 -18.10 -7.17 13.32
C ARG A 83 -17.02 -7.36 12.26
N PHE A 84 -17.33 -8.15 11.24
CA PHE A 84 -16.55 -8.27 10.03
C PHE A 84 -17.30 -7.56 8.90
N LEU A 85 -16.92 -6.32 8.61
CA LEU A 85 -17.62 -5.46 7.67
C LEU A 85 -16.66 -4.87 6.65
N ASP A 86 -17.25 -4.37 5.56
CA ASP A 86 -16.54 -3.62 4.53
C ASP A 86 -15.80 -2.42 5.14
N SER A 87 -14.53 -2.24 4.78
CA SER A 87 -13.64 -1.23 5.39
C SER A 87 -14.16 0.20 5.23
N ARG A 88 -14.97 0.47 4.19
CA ARG A 88 -15.68 1.76 3.98
C ARG A 88 -16.52 2.23 5.19
N TYR A 89 -16.96 1.31 6.04
CA TYR A 89 -17.75 1.62 7.23
C TYR A 89 -16.89 1.90 8.45
N PHE A 90 -15.60 1.57 8.41
CA PHE A 90 -14.68 1.77 9.51
C PHE A 90 -14.34 3.25 9.65
N LYS A 91 -14.39 3.77 10.88
CA LYS A 91 -14.28 5.21 11.14
C LYS A 91 -12.97 5.66 11.78
N ALA A 92 -12.17 4.71 12.23
CA ALA A 92 -10.85 5.00 12.78
C ALA A 92 -9.81 4.97 11.66
N GLU A 93 -8.66 5.58 11.91
CA GLU A 93 -7.55 5.56 10.97
C GLU A 93 -6.99 4.14 10.84
N ILE A 94 -6.60 3.80 9.62
CA ILE A 94 -5.95 2.53 9.32
C ILE A 94 -4.48 2.66 9.72
N PRO A 95 -3.94 1.75 10.56
CA PRO A 95 -2.54 1.81 10.96
C PRO A 95 -1.60 1.74 9.76
N GLN A 96 -0.50 2.50 9.80
CA GLN A 96 0.51 2.50 8.74
C GLN A 96 1.12 1.11 8.50
N GLU A 97 1.21 0.27 9.52
CA GLU A 97 1.65 -1.12 9.38
C GLU A 97 0.73 -1.92 8.44
N ALA A 98 -0.58 -1.69 8.48
CA ALA A 98 -1.52 -2.35 7.58
C ALA A 98 -1.33 -1.88 6.14
N ILE A 99 -1.15 -0.57 5.92
CA ILE A 99 -0.86 0.00 4.60
C ILE A 99 0.44 -0.59 4.03
N SER A 100 1.50 -0.67 4.86
CA SER A 100 2.78 -1.26 4.48
C SER A 100 2.66 -2.74 4.09
N LYS A 101 1.88 -3.53 4.85
CA LYS A 101 1.61 -4.94 4.51
C LYS A 101 0.83 -5.09 3.21
N ILE A 102 -0.17 -4.25 2.98
CA ILE A 102 -0.92 -4.23 1.71
C ILE A 102 0.02 -3.89 0.55
N LYS A 103 0.85 -2.84 0.68
CA LYS A 103 1.82 -2.45 -0.35
C LYS A 103 2.78 -3.58 -0.71
N LYS A 104 3.27 -4.30 0.31
CA LYS A 104 4.13 -5.47 0.11
C LYS A 104 3.39 -6.57 -0.67
N LEU A 105 2.15 -6.88 -0.28
CA LEU A 105 1.33 -7.91 -0.92
C LEU A 105 1.00 -7.53 -2.38
N GLU A 106 0.61 -6.29 -2.65
CA GLU A 106 0.40 -5.77 -4.00
C GLU A 106 1.65 -5.92 -4.88
N LYS A 107 2.82 -5.61 -4.34
CA LYS A 107 4.11 -5.74 -5.04
C LYS A 107 4.47 -7.19 -5.35
N GLU A 108 4.26 -8.12 -4.41
CA GLU A 108 4.56 -9.54 -4.59
C GLU A 108 3.64 -10.18 -5.63
N HIS A 109 2.35 -9.85 -5.58
CA HIS A 109 1.36 -10.42 -6.49
C HIS A 109 1.22 -9.65 -7.81
N ASP A 110 1.83 -8.47 -7.94
CA ASP A 110 1.69 -7.58 -9.10
C ASP A 110 0.23 -7.26 -9.41
N THR A 111 -0.52 -6.89 -8.37
CA THR A 111 -1.96 -6.60 -8.45
C THR A 111 -2.31 -5.42 -7.55
N GLU A 112 -3.41 -4.74 -7.87
CA GLU A 112 -4.03 -3.74 -6.99
C GLU A 112 -5.14 -4.42 -6.19
N LEU A 113 -5.08 -4.32 -4.87
CA LEU A 113 -5.99 -5.00 -3.97
C LEU A 113 -7.21 -4.14 -3.65
N LYS A 114 -8.39 -4.77 -3.72
CA LYS A 114 -9.70 -4.15 -3.52
C LYS A 114 -10.61 -5.03 -2.67
N GLY A 115 -11.70 -4.44 -2.18
CA GLY A 115 -12.75 -5.17 -1.44
C GLY A 115 -12.38 -5.52 0.00
N TYR A 116 -11.63 -4.65 0.67
CA TYR A 116 -11.14 -4.87 2.04
C TYR A 116 -12.27 -5.02 3.05
N LYS A 117 -12.03 -5.87 4.05
CA LYS A 117 -12.92 -6.06 5.20
C LYS A 117 -12.13 -5.94 6.49
N ILE A 118 -12.76 -5.36 7.51
CA ILE A 118 -12.15 -5.11 8.81
C ILE A 118 -12.93 -5.85 9.88
N ILE A 119 -12.20 -6.45 10.81
CA ILE A 119 -12.74 -6.99 12.06
C ILE A 119 -12.53 -5.94 13.15
N ALA A 120 -13.61 -5.43 13.71
CA ALA A 120 -13.54 -4.46 14.81
C ALA A 120 -14.80 -4.45 15.68
N PRO A 121 -14.76 -3.87 16.90
CA PRO A 121 -15.96 -3.63 17.69
C PRO A 121 -16.95 -2.73 16.96
N SER A 122 -18.25 -2.95 17.19
CA SER A 122 -19.35 -2.20 16.56
C SER A 122 -19.19 -0.67 16.65
N LYS A 123 -18.63 -0.18 17.77
CA LYS A 123 -18.42 1.26 18.01
C LYS A 123 -17.50 1.91 16.98
N LEU A 124 -16.61 1.16 16.33
CA LEU A 124 -15.67 1.67 15.33
C LEU A 124 -16.24 1.68 13.91
N PHE A 125 -17.49 1.27 13.73
CA PHE A 125 -18.19 1.36 12.46
C PHE A 125 -19.19 2.51 12.49
N LYS A 126 -19.29 3.25 11.38
CA LYS A 126 -20.43 4.11 11.06
C LYS A 126 -21.48 3.21 10.43
N LEU A 127 -22.45 2.81 11.24
CA LEU A 127 -23.66 2.18 10.74
C LEU A 127 -24.62 3.32 10.40
N GLU A 128 -25.35 3.20 9.29
CA GLU A 128 -26.56 4.01 9.16
C GLU A 128 -27.44 3.67 10.36
N ASP A 129 -27.69 4.66 11.21
CA ASP A 129 -28.72 4.57 12.24
C ASP A 129 -30.03 4.30 11.50
N LYS A 130 -30.49 3.06 11.56
CA LYS A 130 -31.89 2.75 11.34
C LYS A 130 -32.63 3.08 12.64
N ASP A 131 -32.86 4.36 12.89
CA ASP A 131 -34.05 4.84 13.60
C ASP A 131 -35.04 5.18 12.48
N ASP A 132 -35.91 4.25 12.06
CA ASP A 132 -37.27 3.98 12.55
C ASP A 132 -38.19 5.24 12.45
N PRO A 133 -39.35 5.14 11.75
CA PRO A 133 -40.14 6.26 11.18
C PRO A 133 -40.79 7.24 12.16
#